data_AF-A0A5B0NHS5-F1
#
_entry.id   AF-A0A5B0NHS5-F1
#
_cell.length_a   1.000
_cell.length_b   1.000
_cell.length_c   1.000
_cell.angle_alpha   90.00
_cell.angle_beta   90.00
_cell.angle_gamma   90.00
#
_symmetry.space_group_name_H-M   'P 1'
#
loop_
_entity.id
_entity.type
_entity.pdbx_description
1 polymer ?
#
loop_
_entity_poly.entity_id
_entity_poly.type
_entity_poly.pdbx_seq_one_letter_code
_entity_poly.pdbx_strand_id
1 'polypeptide(L)'
;MGSYATMSGTSMSTPQIAGITALIKAVRGKDLQALKLKNILSTTAQQVPTGSGQNDIQTTIHAGGGLVDAFCASYAKTVLSIDAIALHDLPNLKSQHSFTITNEGDQSYSFRTGHIPAITVNTFQPGSHRVSTTVEAVPGSPSAQVQVSPSTFTLAAKGSQTIQVTFTPPSGLSAERLPVYSGYVSLISDAECEHHTLPYYGIAGVMKNTKVLDAGPDTEDSKQQIPRLTDINRQPLAGPVTFDGSHGIVVRYRMAFGSPYMRADVISANATLVSESPSVASMQAMPDIGANFTLSKGSFMGVNLIGMIPTSNSTYAPRTVSTDTVVLPWTGTIIPPGETQAAVLIPSGYYKILIRALRVNGNPFVDADFDYWLSPVISVAGAALRQQPNPQSPNSQGSSRSPPAPLDNQPQLGPVNYPPTAAPAYYPSGLGSTYYPRAISRGRTF
;
A
#
# COMPACT_ATOMS: atom_id res chain seq x y z
N MET A 1 36.63 -22.53 -7.30
CA MET A 1 37.02 -21.43 -6.41
C MET A 1 35.75 -20.89 -5.76
N GLY A 2 35.76 -20.66 -4.45
CA GLY A 2 34.68 -19.97 -3.73
C GLY A 2 35.21 -18.66 -3.16
N SER A 3 34.55 -17.54 -3.46
CA SER A 3 34.83 -16.22 -2.88
C SER A 3 33.89 -15.93 -1.72
N TYR A 4 34.33 -15.12 -0.76
CA TYR A 4 33.52 -14.63 0.35
C TYR A 4 33.47 -13.10 0.35
N ALA A 5 32.37 -12.53 0.83
CA ALA A 5 32.20 -11.10 0.97
C ALA A 5 31.38 -10.78 2.23
N THR A 6 31.68 -9.64 2.85
CA THR A 6 30.86 -9.07 3.92
C THR A 6 29.84 -8.13 3.29
N MET A 7 28.56 -8.32 3.62
CA MET A 7 27.45 -7.53 3.09
C MET A 7 26.50 -7.14 4.25
N SER A 8 25.69 -6.12 4.03
CA SER A 8 24.68 -5.66 5.00
C SER A 8 23.34 -5.48 4.32
N GLY A 9 22.27 -5.83 5.02
CA GLY A 9 20.89 -5.65 4.56
C GLY A 9 19.97 -6.75 5.07
N THR A 10 18.67 -6.49 5.02
CA THR A 10 17.64 -7.48 5.36
C THR A 10 17.69 -8.72 4.44
N SER A 11 18.28 -8.60 3.24
CA SER A 11 18.60 -9.72 2.37
C SER A 11 19.60 -10.72 2.97
N MET A 12 20.43 -10.32 3.94
CA MET A 12 21.32 -11.22 4.69
C MET A 12 20.63 -11.81 5.92
N SER A 13 19.73 -11.05 6.57
CA SER A 13 18.90 -11.55 7.68
C SER A 13 17.87 -12.59 7.22
N THR A 14 17.31 -12.43 6.02
CA THR A 14 16.30 -13.35 5.46
C THR A 14 16.76 -14.81 5.40
N PRO A 15 17.91 -15.16 4.79
CA PRO A 15 18.39 -16.55 4.78
C PRO A 15 18.74 -17.09 6.17
N GLN A 16 19.10 -16.24 7.13
CA GLN A 16 19.29 -16.68 8.53
C GLN A 16 17.97 -17.20 9.13
N ILE A 17 16.86 -16.46 8.96
CA ILE A 17 15.53 -16.90 9.41
C ILE A 17 15.08 -18.17 8.67
N ALA A 18 15.40 -18.30 7.37
CA ALA A 18 15.12 -19.51 6.61
C ALA A 18 15.85 -20.75 7.17
N GLY A 19 17.13 -20.61 7.51
CA GLY A 19 17.91 -21.67 8.15
C GLY A 19 17.37 -22.05 9.53
N ILE A 20 17.06 -21.06 10.37
CA ILE A 20 16.48 -21.27 11.71
C ILE A 20 15.11 -21.97 11.60
N THR A 21 14.27 -21.54 10.66
CA THR A 21 12.99 -22.19 10.35
C THR A 21 13.15 -23.66 10.01
N ALA A 22 14.14 -24.01 9.18
CA ALA A 22 14.41 -25.39 8.83
C ALA A 22 14.81 -26.24 10.05
N LEU A 23 15.63 -25.68 10.96
CA LEU A 23 16.02 -26.33 12.21
C LEU A 23 14.83 -26.53 13.15
N ILE A 24 13.99 -25.51 13.33
CA ILE A 24 12.78 -25.62 14.15
C ILE A 24 11.87 -26.72 13.60
N LYS A 25 11.68 -26.81 12.28
CA LYS A 25 10.90 -27.88 11.65
C LYS A 25 11.54 -29.26 11.81
N ALA A 26 12.87 -29.35 11.87
CA ALA A 26 13.55 -30.61 12.15
C ALA A 26 13.29 -31.10 13.59
N VAL A 27 13.21 -30.19 14.57
CA VAL A 27 12.96 -30.51 15.98
C VAL A 27 11.46 -30.74 16.25
N ARG A 28 10.59 -29.86 15.74
CA ARG A 28 9.15 -29.84 16.06
C ARG A 28 8.27 -30.63 15.08
N GLY A 29 8.83 -31.12 13.98
CA GLY A 29 8.13 -31.89 12.96
C GLY A 29 7.90 -31.11 11.65
N LYS A 30 7.94 -31.84 10.53
CA LYS A 30 7.87 -31.28 9.17
C LYS A 30 6.51 -30.67 8.83
N ASP A 31 5.46 -31.11 9.51
CA ASP A 31 4.07 -30.66 9.31
C ASP A 31 3.74 -29.36 10.05
N LEU A 32 4.72 -28.76 10.73
CA LEU A 32 4.56 -27.46 11.36
C LEU A 32 4.16 -26.40 10.31
N GLN A 33 2.95 -25.86 10.49
CA GLN A 33 2.36 -24.88 9.59
C GLN A 33 3.07 -23.52 9.67
N ALA A 34 3.11 -22.81 8.56
CA ALA A 34 3.83 -21.54 8.43
C ALA A 34 3.33 -20.45 9.40
N LEU A 35 2.01 -20.33 9.60
CA LEU A 35 1.44 -19.34 10.52
C LEU A 35 1.78 -19.65 11.98
N LYS A 36 1.69 -20.92 12.37
CA LYS A 36 2.09 -21.34 13.73
C LYS A 36 3.59 -21.12 13.96
N LEU A 37 4.43 -21.42 12.96
CA LEU A 37 5.86 -21.14 13.03
C LEU A 37 6.14 -19.64 13.17
N LYS A 38 5.40 -18.78 12.44
CA LYS A 38 5.49 -17.33 12.57
C LYS A 38 5.17 -16.88 13.99
N ASN A 39 4.10 -17.42 14.60
CA ASN A 39 3.77 -17.14 16.00
C ASN A 39 4.92 -17.52 16.92
N ILE A 40 5.43 -18.76 16.82
CA ILE A 40 6.55 -19.26 17.63
C ILE A 40 7.77 -18.33 17.50
N LEU A 41 8.21 -18.04 16.27
CA LEU A 41 9.37 -17.18 16.01
C LEU A 41 9.21 -15.78 16.59
N SER A 42 8.00 -15.20 16.47
CA SER A 42 7.71 -13.86 16.99
C SER A 42 7.68 -13.85 18.52
N THR A 43 7.02 -14.85 19.13
CA THR A 43 6.69 -14.79 20.55
C THR A 43 7.78 -15.32 21.47
N THR A 44 8.71 -16.12 20.96
CA THR A 44 9.91 -16.55 21.72
C THR A 44 11.12 -15.64 21.49
N ALA A 45 10.98 -14.60 20.66
CA ALA A 45 12.08 -13.68 20.36
C ALA A 45 12.45 -12.83 21.58
N GLN A 46 13.73 -12.42 21.62
CA GLN A 46 14.30 -11.60 22.67
C GLN A 46 14.17 -10.12 22.31
N GLN A 47 13.61 -9.33 23.22
CA GLN A 47 13.41 -7.89 22.97
C GLN A 47 14.76 -7.20 22.81
N VAL A 48 14.85 -6.30 21.83
CA VAL A 48 16.11 -5.64 21.46
C VAL A 48 16.24 -4.31 22.22
N PRO A 49 17.27 -4.12 23.06
CA PRO A 49 17.54 -2.82 23.69
C PRO A 49 17.86 -1.73 22.66
N THR A 50 17.62 -0.48 23.01
CA THR A 50 18.11 0.66 22.24
C THR A 50 19.63 0.77 22.38
N GLY A 51 20.32 1.15 21.29
CA GLY A 51 21.78 1.28 21.26
C GLY A 51 22.35 2.49 22.02
N SER A 52 21.50 3.27 22.72
CA SER A 52 21.84 4.59 23.28
C SER A 52 22.12 4.58 24.80
N GLY A 53 22.39 3.42 25.41
CA GLY A 53 22.80 3.32 26.82
C GLY A 53 21.68 3.53 27.85
N GLN A 54 20.44 3.72 27.40
CA GLN A 54 19.24 3.59 28.22
C GLN A 54 18.74 2.15 28.10
N ASN A 55 18.26 1.55 29.19
CA ASN A 55 17.66 0.20 29.22
C ASN A 55 16.30 0.12 28.48
N ASP A 56 16.03 1.09 27.61
CA ASP A 56 14.83 1.18 26.80
C ASP A 56 14.83 0.10 25.73
N ILE A 57 13.64 -0.41 25.41
CA ILE A 57 13.43 -1.42 24.37
C ILE A 57 13.08 -0.73 23.04
N GLN A 58 13.64 -1.23 21.94
CA GLN A 58 13.37 -0.74 20.59
C GLN A 58 11.90 -0.91 20.21
N THR A 59 11.35 0.05 19.46
CA THR A 59 9.96 0.01 18.99
C THR A 59 9.67 -1.25 18.16
N THR A 60 8.49 -1.84 18.35
CA THR A 60 8.09 -3.08 17.65
C THR A 60 7.90 -2.88 16.16
N ILE A 61 7.62 -1.66 15.69
CA ILE A 61 7.57 -1.38 14.24
C ILE A 61 8.96 -1.42 13.57
N HIS A 62 10.03 -1.45 14.36
CA HIS A 62 11.40 -1.63 13.88
C HIS A 62 11.95 -3.03 14.15
N ALA A 63 11.73 -3.57 15.37
CA ALA A 63 12.29 -4.85 15.79
C ALA A 63 11.33 -6.06 15.64
N GLY A 64 10.04 -5.85 15.37
CA GLY A 64 9.04 -6.90 15.38
C GLY A 64 8.87 -7.52 16.77
N GLY A 65 8.88 -8.86 16.84
CA GLY A 65 8.96 -9.62 18.09
C GLY A 65 10.32 -9.53 18.79
N GLY A 66 11.37 -9.07 18.08
CA GLY A 66 12.72 -8.94 18.59
C GLY A 66 13.74 -9.79 17.83
N LEU A 67 14.88 -10.04 18.47
CA LEU A 67 15.93 -10.92 17.94
C LEU A 67 15.48 -12.38 18.08
N VAL A 68 15.54 -13.13 16.99
CA VAL A 68 15.15 -14.55 16.97
C VAL A 68 15.94 -15.37 17.99
N ASP A 69 15.23 -16.15 18.80
CA ASP A 69 15.79 -17.14 19.70
C ASP A 69 15.52 -18.54 19.13
N ALA A 70 16.49 -19.06 18.36
CA ALA A 70 16.33 -20.34 17.68
C ALA A 70 16.19 -21.51 18.67
N PHE A 71 16.81 -21.41 19.84
CA PHE A 71 16.76 -22.46 20.87
C PHE A 71 15.36 -22.50 21.48
N CYS A 72 14.87 -21.37 22.00
CA CYS A 72 13.55 -21.34 22.61
C CYS A 72 12.41 -21.55 21.61
N ALA A 73 12.54 -21.06 20.37
CA ALA A 73 11.59 -21.38 19.30
C ALA A 73 11.49 -22.90 19.00
N SER A 74 12.60 -23.62 19.18
CA SER A 74 12.66 -25.07 18.94
C SER A 74 12.09 -25.88 20.11
N TYR A 75 12.35 -25.44 21.34
CA TYR A 75 12.11 -26.27 22.53
C TYR A 75 10.88 -25.89 23.36
N ALA A 76 10.39 -24.64 23.26
CA ALA A 76 9.16 -24.23 23.93
C ALA A 76 7.99 -25.17 23.59
N LYS A 77 7.30 -25.63 24.62
CA LYS A 77 6.12 -26.50 24.55
C LYS A 77 4.84 -25.71 24.54
N THR A 78 4.84 -24.47 25.00
CA THR A 78 3.69 -23.58 24.89
C THR A 78 3.77 -22.67 23.65
N VAL A 79 2.62 -22.36 23.06
CA VAL A 79 2.50 -21.58 21.83
C VAL A 79 1.35 -20.59 21.93
N LEU A 80 1.58 -19.34 21.51
CA LEU A 80 0.52 -18.34 21.39
C LEU A 80 -0.22 -18.47 20.05
N SER A 81 -1.52 -18.18 20.07
CA SER A 81 -2.38 -18.28 18.88
C SER A 81 -2.17 -17.15 17.86
N ILE A 82 -1.44 -16.09 18.22
CA ILE A 82 -1.15 -14.93 17.37
C ILE A 82 0.32 -14.48 17.49
N ASP A 83 0.82 -13.76 16.49
CA ASP A 83 2.22 -13.28 16.43
C ASP A 83 2.41 -11.81 16.81
N ALA A 84 1.35 -10.99 16.75
CA ALA A 84 1.38 -9.57 17.10
C ALA A 84 -0.04 -9.01 17.32
N ILE A 85 -0.15 -7.83 17.95
CA ILE A 85 -1.39 -7.06 18.11
C ILE A 85 -1.26 -5.70 17.40
N ALA A 86 -2.12 -5.45 16.42
CA ALA A 86 -2.26 -4.14 15.79
C ALA A 86 -3.44 -3.37 16.42
N LEU A 87 -3.13 -2.28 17.14
CA LEU A 87 -4.14 -1.46 17.81
C LEU A 87 -4.81 -0.44 16.88
N HIS A 88 -4.23 -0.21 15.69
CA HIS A 88 -4.64 0.80 14.71
C HIS A 88 -4.43 2.25 15.20
N ASP A 89 -4.99 3.21 14.47
CA ASP A 89 -4.99 4.65 14.78
C ASP A 89 -6.21 5.04 15.62
N LEU A 90 -6.23 6.25 16.19
CA LEU A 90 -7.20 6.61 17.23
C LEU A 90 -8.68 6.41 16.85
N PRO A 91 -9.15 6.77 15.64
CA PRO A 91 -10.56 6.56 15.27
C PRO A 91 -10.92 5.09 15.05
N ASN A 92 -9.92 4.25 14.76
CA ASN A 92 -10.10 2.82 14.48
C ASN A 92 -9.52 1.94 15.61
N LEU A 93 -9.30 2.53 16.80
CA LEU A 93 -8.63 1.88 17.91
C LEU A 93 -9.36 0.59 18.30
N LYS A 94 -8.63 -0.53 18.25
CA LYS A 94 -9.05 -1.79 18.84
C LYS A 94 -8.34 -1.93 20.18
N SER A 95 -9.02 -1.53 21.25
CA SER A 95 -8.43 -1.50 22.60
C SER A 95 -8.50 -2.83 23.33
N GLN A 96 -9.41 -3.73 22.96
CA GLN A 96 -9.60 -5.03 23.60
C GLN A 96 -9.21 -6.15 22.64
N HIS A 97 -8.41 -7.09 23.13
CA HIS A 97 -7.94 -8.25 22.38
C HIS A 97 -7.99 -9.49 23.25
N SER A 98 -8.14 -10.64 22.61
CA SER A 98 -8.02 -11.94 23.25
C SER A 98 -7.17 -12.87 22.42
N PHE A 99 -6.31 -13.65 23.07
CA PHE A 99 -5.56 -14.73 22.42
C PHE A 99 -5.44 -15.93 23.35
N THR A 100 -4.99 -17.05 22.82
CA THR A 100 -4.86 -18.30 23.58
C THR A 100 -3.40 -18.71 23.64
N ILE A 101 -2.95 -19.15 24.81
CA ILE A 101 -1.73 -19.94 24.98
C ILE A 101 -2.12 -21.42 25.08
N THR A 102 -1.49 -22.26 24.27
CA THR A 102 -1.71 -23.72 24.26
C THR A 102 -0.44 -24.40 24.71
N ASN A 103 -0.55 -25.34 25.66
CA ASN A 103 0.55 -26.21 26.05
C ASN A 103 0.47 -27.51 25.25
N GLU A 104 1.46 -27.74 24.40
CA GLU A 104 1.53 -28.94 23.56
C GLU A 104 2.36 -30.05 24.22
N GLY A 105 2.98 -29.76 25.36
CA GLY A 105 3.79 -30.68 26.14
C GLY A 105 2.98 -31.52 27.13
N ASP A 106 3.71 -32.32 27.89
CA ASP A 106 3.18 -33.28 28.87
C ASP A 106 3.39 -32.81 30.32
N GLN A 107 3.95 -31.61 30.51
CA GLN A 107 4.19 -30.98 31.81
C GLN A 107 3.32 -29.75 31.98
N SER A 108 2.96 -29.41 33.22
CA SER A 108 2.23 -28.18 33.54
C SER A 108 3.19 -27.03 33.85
N TYR A 109 2.83 -25.81 33.46
CA TYR A 109 3.63 -24.60 33.68
C TYR A 109 2.82 -23.52 34.40
N SER A 110 3.45 -22.78 35.31
CA SER A 110 2.85 -21.60 35.95
C SER A 110 3.37 -20.34 35.28
N PHE A 111 2.46 -19.44 34.91
CA PHE A 111 2.76 -18.20 34.21
C PHE A 111 2.35 -16.98 35.03
N ARG A 112 3.15 -15.92 34.91
CA ARG A 112 2.79 -14.55 35.27
C ARG A 112 2.71 -13.70 34.02
N THR A 113 1.63 -12.93 33.89
CA THR A 113 1.46 -12.01 32.76
C THR A 113 1.93 -10.60 33.12
N GLY A 114 2.41 -9.85 32.14
CA GLY A 114 2.84 -8.48 32.33
C GLY A 114 2.90 -7.65 31.06
N HIS A 115 3.57 -6.51 31.17
CA HIS A 115 3.74 -5.55 30.09
C HIS A 115 5.17 -5.04 30.10
N ILE A 116 5.79 -5.01 28.92
CA ILE A 116 7.12 -4.48 28.68
C ILE A 116 6.98 -3.33 27.68
N PRO A 117 7.10 -2.06 28.11
CA PRO A 117 7.01 -0.93 27.19
C PRO A 117 8.23 -0.87 26.27
N ALA A 118 8.00 -0.45 25.02
CA ALA A 118 9.04 -0.08 24.08
C ALA A 118 8.98 1.43 23.80
N ILE A 119 10.05 2.00 23.25
CA ILE A 119 10.08 3.42 22.94
C ILE A 119 8.93 3.82 22.01
N THR A 120 8.35 4.99 22.27
CA THR A 120 7.39 5.64 21.38
C THR A 120 8.15 6.53 20.42
N VAL A 121 7.84 6.45 19.13
CA VAL A 121 8.61 7.13 18.08
C VAL A 121 7.71 8.01 17.22
N ASN A 122 8.22 9.16 16.77
CA ASN A 122 7.49 10.03 15.85
C ASN A 122 7.66 9.55 14.40
N THR A 123 6.55 9.51 13.65
CA THR A 123 6.60 9.24 12.20
C THR A 123 7.12 10.46 11.44
N PHE A 124 6.72 11.66 11.86
CA PHE A 124 7.09 12.91 11.21
C PHE A 124 7.97 13.81 12.09
N GLN A 125 8.90 14.49 11.43
CA GLN A 125 9.60 15.65 11.99
C GLN A 125 8.62 16.83 12.13
N PRO A 126 8.84 17.77 13.06
CA PRO A 126 7.98 18.95 13.18
C PRO A 126 7.87 19.71 11.86
N GLY A 127 6.65 20.00 11.41
CA GLY A 127 6.37 20.70 10.15
C GLY A 127 6.57 19.87 8.87
N SER A 128 7.00 18.61 8.97
CA SER A 128 7.13 17.71 7.81
C SER A 128 5.88 16.86 7.63
N HIS A 129 5.50 16.61 6.38
CA HIS A 129 4.49 15.60 6.01
C HIS A 129 5.12 14.32 5.46
N ARG A 130 6.46 14.26 5.43
CA ARG A 130 7.22 13.09 4.98
C ARG A 130 7.70 12.29 6.18
N VAL A 131 7.57 10.97 6.07
CA VAL A 131 8.10 10.01 7.05
C VAL A 131 9.60 10.28 7.27
N SER A 132 9.99 10.40 8.53
CA SER A 132 11.38 10.61 8.93
C SER A 132 12.28 9.46 8.46
N THR A 133 13.49 9.78 8.02
CA THR A 133 14.52 8.77 7.70
C THR A 133 15.28 8.30 8.95
N THR A 134 15.03 8.93 10.09
CA THR A 134 15.60 8.56 11.39
C THR A 134 14.48 8.19 12.35
N VAL A 135 14.75 7.21 13.21
CA VAL A 135 13.88 6.87 14.34
C VAL A 135 14.09 7.91 15.43
N GLU A 136 13.07 8.74 15.68
CA GLU A 136 13.10 9.75 16.73
C GLU A 136 12.19 9.31 17.87
N ALA A 137 12.79 8.96 19.01
CA ALA A 137 12.04 8.69 20.23
C ALA A 137 11.37 9.97 20.75
N VAL A 138 10.12 9.84 21.21
CA VAL A 138 9.44 10.88 21.98
C VAL A 138 10.12 10.97 23.35
N PRO A 139 10.46 12.18 23.85
CA PRO A 139 11.02 12.33 25.19
C PRO A 139 10.16 11.65 26.26
N GLY A 140 10.80 10.83 27.10
CA GLY A 140 10.11 10.04 28.13
C GLY A 140 9.35 8.81 27.62
N SER A 141 9.37 8.53 26.32
CA SER A 141 8.76 7.37 25.66
C SER A 141 7.38 6.98 26.22
N PRO A 142 6.36 7.88 26.20
CA PRO A 142 5.04 7.57 26.77
C PRO A 142 4.45 6.33 26.13
N SER A 143 4.14 5.31 26.92
CA SER A 143 3.64 4.01 26.44
C SER A 143 2.16 3.82 26.77
N ALA A 144 1.54 2.83 26.13
CA ALA A 144 0.17 2.43 26.48
C ALA A 144 0.13 1.82 27.88
N GLN A 145 -0.94 2.08 28.61
CA GLN A 145 -1.27 1.29 29.80
C GLN A 145 -1.90 -0.02 29.33
N VAL A 146 -1.43 -1.14 29.87
CA VAL A 146 -1.86 -2.48 29.45
C VAL A 146 -2.34 -3.28 30.66
N GLN A 147 -3.58 -3.74 30.60
CA GLN A 147 -4.15 -4.65 31.58
C GLN A 147 -4.27 -6.04 30.97
N VAL A 148 -3.72 -7.05 31.64
CA VAL A 148 -3.72 -8.45 31.19
C VAL A 148 -4.43 -9.31 32.22
N SER A 149 -5.32 -10.19 31.75
CA SER A 149 -6.08 -11.11 32.61
C SER A 149 -6.08 -12.53 32.04
N PRO A 150 -5.85 -13.56 32.87
CA PRO A 150 -5.51 -13.48 34.29
C PRO A 150 -4.06 -13.02 34.52
N SER A 151 -3.78 -12.41 35.68
CA SER A 151 -2.43 -11.93 36.03
C SER A 151 -1.44 -13.06 36.32
N THR A 152 -1.94 -14.19 36.81
CA THR A 152 -1.23 -15.46 36.96
C THR A 152 -2.16 -16.62 36.65
N PHE A 153 -1.61 -17.73 36.17
CA PHE A 153 -2.36 -18.96 35.95
C PHE A 153 -1.44 -20.18 35.87
N THR A 154 -1.99 -21.36 36.08
CA THR A 154 -1.32 -22.64 35.80
C THR A 154 -1.92 -23.26 34.56
N LEU A 155 -1.07 -23.55 33.58
CA LEU A 155 -1.44 -24.16 32.32
C LEU A 155 -1.12 -25.66 32.38
N ALA A 156 -2.18 -26.47 32.43
CA ALA A 156 -2.04 -27.93 32.44
C ALA A 156 -1.39 -28.46 31.16
N ALA A 157 -0.77 -29.64 31.23
CA ALA A 157 -0.36 -30.42 30.07
C ALA A 157 -1.53 -30.57 29.07
N LYS A 158 -1.24 -30.42 27.77
CA LYS A 158 -2.26 -30.41 26.69
C LYS A 158 -3.38 -29.37 26.84
N GLY A 159 -3.28 -28.47 27.82
CA GLY A 159 -4.29 -27.47 28.14
C GLY A 159 -4.17 -26.21 27.30
N SER A 160 -5.19 -25.36 27.39
CA SER A 160 -5.22 -24.03 26.78
C SER A 160 -5.77 -23.01 27.76
N GLN A 161 -5.23 -21.79 27.72
CA GLN A 161 -5.73 -20.66 28.51
C GLN A 161 -5.96 -19.46 27.59
N THR A 162 -7.13 -18.84 27.70
CA THR A 162 -7.41 -17.57 27.02
C THR A 162 -6.94 -16.41 27.88
N ILE A 163 -6.26 -15.47 27.24
CA ILE A 163 -5.71 -14.25 27.81
C ILE A 163 -6.48 -13.08 27.21
N GLN A 164 -6.97 -12.20 28.08
CA GLN A 164 -7.64 -10.96 27.72
C GLN A 164 -6.69 -9.80 27.96
N VAL A 165 -6.60 -8.88 26.98
CA VAL A 165 -5.74 -7.71 27.06
C VAL A 165 -6.53 -6.46 26.72
N THR A 166 -6.43 -5.45 27.59
CA THR A 166 -7.00 -4.12 27.37
C THR A 166 -5.87 -3.10 27.29
N PHE A 167 -5.92 -2.26 26.26
CA PHE A 167 -4.96 -1.20 26.00
C PHE A 167 -5.61 0.16 26.17
N THR A 168 -4.94 1.06 26.91
CA THR A 168 -5.26 2.48 26.94
C THR A 168 -4.11 3.26 26.30
N PRO A 169 -4.33 3.97 25.18
CA PRO A 169 -3.28 4.73 24.51
C PRO A 169 -2.64 5.80 25.42
N PRO A 170 -1.35 6.12 25.23
CA PRO A 170 -0.71 7.25 25.91
C PRO A 170 -1.37 8.59 25.54
N SER A 171 -1.35 9.54 26.48
CA SER A 171 -1.81 10.91 26.29
C SER A 171 -0.63 11.89 26.16
N GLY A 172 -0.90 13.15 25.81
CA GLY A 172 0.12 14.21 25.73
C GLY A 172 1.03 14.13 24.49
N LEU A 173 0.66 13.32 23.50
CA LEU A 173 1.39 13.15 22.25
C LEU A 173 0.83 14.09 21.16
N SER A 174 1.70 14.63 20.29
CA SER A 174 1.27 15.47 19.15
C SER A 174 0.78 14.58 18.01
N ALA A 175 -0.53 14.54 17.79
CA ALA A 175 -1.18 13.71 16.77
C ALA A 175 -0.71 14.03 15.35
N GLU A 176 -0.29 15.27 15.10
CA GLU A 176 0.24 15.74 13.82
C GLU A 176 1.56 15.07 13.46
N ARG A 177 2.32 14.58 14.46
CA ARG A 177 3.58 13.85 14.25
C ARG A 177 3.39 12.36 14.00
N LEU A 178 2.14 11.87 14.05
CA LEU A 178 1.73 10.46 14.07
C LEU A 178 2.65 9.58 14.94
N PRO A 179 2.66 9.75 16.26
CA PRO A 179 3.52 8.97 17.15
C PRO A 179 3.06 7.51 17.17
N VAL A 180 4.02 6.59 17.08
CA VAL A 180 3.81 5.15 17.16
C VAL A 180 4.24 4.69 18.55
N TYR A 181 3.29 4.27 19.36
CA TYR A 181 3.53 3.69 20.67
C TYR A 181 3.50 2.16 20.55
N SER A 182 4.36 1.48 21.32
CA SER A 182 4.54 0.03 21.18
C SER A 182 5.04 -0.61 22.47
N GLY A 183 5.05 -1.94 22.49
CA GLY A 183 5.59 -2.73 23.59
C GLY A 183 5.24 -4.20 23.41
N TYR A 184 5.30 -4.95 24.50
CA TYR A 184 5.04 -6.38 24.50
C TYR A 184 4.13 -6.77 25.67
N VAL A 185 3.17 -7.65 25.42
CA VAL A 185 2.47 -8.39 26.48
C VAL A 185 3.34 -9.59 26.84
N SER A 186 3.76 -9.72 28.08
CA SER A 186 4.63 -10.82 28.52
C SER A 186 3.86 -11.92 29.23
N LEU A 187 4.26 -13.17 28.99
CA LEU A 187 3.81 -14.37 29.69
C LEU A 187 5.06 -15.14 30.10
N ILE A 188 5.41 -15.10 31.39
CA ILE A 188 6.69 -15.57 31.89
C ILE A 188 6.45 -16.76 32.82
N SER A 189 7.11 -17.88 32.53
CA SER A 189 7.32 -19.00 33.45
C SER A 189 8.79 -19.07 33.84
N ASP A 190 9.09 -19.68 34.99
CA ASP A 190 10.47 -19.94 35.43
C ASP A 190 11.10 -21.15 34.69
N ALA A 191 10.30 -21.90 33.92
CA ALA A 191 10.78 -23.00 33.10
C ALA A 191 11.54 -22.50 31.86
N GLU A 192 12.62 -23.20 31.49
CA GLU A 192 13.46 -22.85 30.34
C GLU A 192 12.63 -22.73 29.07
N CYS A 193 12.76 -21.60 28.37
CA CYS A 193 12.07 -21.28 27.13
C CYS A 193 10.53 -21.16 27.21
N GLU A 194 9.93 -21.32 28.38
CA GLU A 194 8.51 -21.04 28.60
C GLU A 194 8.30 -19.57 28.99
N HIS A 195 8.88 -18.69 28.18
CA HIS A 195 8.69 -17.25 28.24
C HIS A 195 8.25 -16.75 26.86
N HIS A 196 7.15 -16.00 26.83
CA HIS A 196 6.60 -15.45 25.58
C HIS A 196 6.40 -13.95 25.70
N THR A 197 6.68 -13.24 24.61
CA THR A 197 6.37 -11.83 24.48
C THR A 197 5.60 -11.59 23.19
N LEU A 198 4.44 -10.98 23.31
CA LEU A 198 3.58 -10.69 22.16
C LEU A 198 3.69 -9.20 21.81
N PRO A 199 4.35 -8.84 20.69
CA PRO A 199 4.53 -7.45 20.31
C PRO A 199 3.19 -6.79 19.97
N TYR A 200 3.04 -5.51 20.34
CA TYR A 200 1.93 -4.68 19.91
C TYR A 200 2.41 -3.32 19.42
N TYR A 201 1.59 -2.65 18.61
CA TYR A 201 1.79 -1.25 18.25
C TYR A 201 0.45 -0.55 17.98
N GLY A 202 0.43 0.76 18.21
CA GLY A 202 -0.69 1.64 17.88
C GLY A 202 -0.21 3.03 17.49
N ILE A 203 -1.09 3.81 16.88
CA ILE A 203 -0.77 5.15 16.37
C ILE A 203 -1.59 6.18 17.14
N ALA A 204 -0.91 7.09 17.84
CA ALA A 204 -1.52 8.17 18.60
C ALA A 204 -1.85 9.36 17.69
N GLY A 205 -2.67 9.13 16.66
CA GLY A 205 -3.12 10.14 15.71
C GLY A 205 -4.20 9.62 14.78
N VAL A 206 -4.50 10.38 13.73
CA VAL A 206 -5.50 10.02 12.70
C VAL A 206 -4.80 9.89 11.36
N MET A 207 -4.58 8.65 10.91
CA MET A 207 -3.82 8.42 9.67
C MET A 207 -4.54 9.00 8.45
N LYS A 208 -5.88 8.97 8.47
CA LYS A 208 -6.73 9.55 7.42
C LYS A 208 -6.52 11.05 7.21
N ASN A 209 -5.95 11.78 8.17
CA ASN A 209 -5.66 13.21 8.02
C ASN A 209 -4.30 13.50 7.36
N THR A 210 -3.53 12.46 7.05
CA THR A 210 -2.17 12.59 6.52
C THR A 210 -2.17 12.98 5.04
N LYS A 211 -1.25 13.88 4.67
CA LYS A 211 -0.97 14.19 3.27
C LYS A 211 -0.27 13.02 2.59
N VAL A 212 -0.78 12.64 1.43
CA VAL A 212 -0.30 11.48 0.68
C VAL A 212 0.58 11.93 -0.47
N LEU A 213 0.18 13.00 -1.16
CA LEU A 213 0.96 13.60 -2.24
C LEU A 213 1.95 14.61 -1.64
N ASP A 214 3.20 14.54 -2.11
CA ASP A 214 4.25 15.47 -1.72
C ASP A 214 4.21 16.72 -2.62
N ALA A 215 4.32 17.89 -1.99
CA ALA A 215 4.33 19.20 -2.64
C ALA A 215 5.74 19.84 -2.68
N GLY A 216 6.80 19.08 -2.37
CA GLY A 216 8.17 19.59 -2.29
C GLY A 216 8.88 19.74 -3.65
N PRO A 217 10.21 20.00 -3.62
CA PRO A 217 10.98 20.20 -4.85
C PRO A 217 11.13 18.92 -5.67
N ASP A 218 11.14 19.06 -7.00
CA ASP A 218 11.51 18.00 -7.95
C ASP A 218 12.98 17.63 -7.74
N THR A 219 13.27 16.33 -7.74
CA THR A 219 14.63 15.82 -7.49
C THR A 219 15.57 16.08 -8.65
N GLU A 220 15.03 16.30 -9.86
CA GLU A 220 15.83 16.61 -11.05
C GLU A 220 15.97 18.12 -11.30
N ASP A 221 15.07 18.95 -10.74
CA ASP A 221 15.15 20.42 -10.79
C ASP A 221 14.58 21.01 -9.50
N SER A 222 15.47 21.32 -8.55
CA SER A 222 15.08 21.81 -7.22
C SER A 222 14.41 23.17 -7.21
N LYS A 223 14.42 23.92 -8.34
CA LYS A 223 13.69 25.18 -8.49
C LYS A 223 12.20 24.97 -8.77
N GLN A 224 11.80 23.76 -9.12
CA GLN A 224 10.44 23.40 -9.48
C GLN A 224 9.82 22.55 -8.38
N GLN A 225 8.51 22.69 -8.17
CA GLN A 225 7.76 21.86 -7.23
C GLN A 225 7.06 20.72 -7.97
N ILE A 226 6.81 19.63 -7.26
CA ILE A 226 5.97 18.52 -7.71
C ILE A 226 4.65 18.50 -6.91
N PRO A 227 3.56 17.90 -7.42
CA PRO A 227 3.45 17.36 -8.77
C PRO A 227 3.51 18.45 -9.86
N ARG A 228 4.03 18.09 -11.04
CA ARG A 228 4.13 18.98 -12.21
C ARG A 228 4.05 18.21 -13.52
N LEU A 229 3.87 18.95 -14.61
CA LEU A 229 3.91 18.42 -15.97
C LEU A 229 5.18 18.88 -16.68
N THR A 230 5.77 17.98 -17.47
CA THR A 230 6.88 18.29 -18.39
C THR A 230 6.63 17.63 -19.74
N ASP A 231 7.41 18.02 -20.75
CA ASP A 231 7.58 17.22 -21.95
C ASP A 231 8.51 16.01 -21.68
N ILE A 232 8.78 15.23 -22.72
CA ILE A 232 9.70 14.08 -22.67
C ILE A 232 11.17 14.48 -22.42
N ASN A 233 11.53 15.73 -22.72
CA ASN A 233 12.86 16.32 -22.49
C ASN A 233 12.96 17.03 -21.13
N ARG A 234 11.97 16.80 -20.24
CA ARG A 234 11.92 17.32 -18.86
C ARG A 234 11.76 18.85 -18.78
N GLN A 235 11.37 19.49 -19.87
CA GLN A 235 11.10 20.93 -19.90
C GLN A 235 9.65 21.22 -19.53
N PRO A 236 9.35 22.40 -18.96
CA PRO A 236 7.97 22.86 -18.82
C PRO A 236 7.26 22.84 -20.17
N LEU A 237 5.95 22.50 -20.17
CA LEU A 237 5.17 22.49 -21.39
C LEU A 237 5.06 23.91 -21.98
N ALA A 238 5.58 24.09 -23.20
CA ALA A 238 5.58 25.36 -23.93
C ALA A 238 4.58 25.32 -25.08
N GLY A 239 3.30 25.52 -24.77
CA GLY A 239 2.22 25.57 -25.76
C GLY A 239 1.50 24.24 -26.00
N PRO A 240 0.76 24.12 -27.13
CA PRO A 240 0.00 22.92 -27.45
C PRO A 240 0.88 21.67 -27.62
N VAL A 241 0.45 20.55 -27.05
CA VAL A 241 1.13 19.26 -27.13
C VAL A 241 0.48 18.38 -28.19
N THR A 242 1.29 17.72 -29.01
CA THR A 242 0.87 16.65 -29.93
C THR A 242 1.19 15.28 -29.34
N PHE A 243 0.42 14.26 -29.74
CA PHE A 243 0.66 12.87 -29.35
C PHE A 243 0.97 12.02 -30.57
N ASP A 244 2.16 12.25 -31.15
CA ASP A 244 2.63 11.62 -32.40
C ASP A 244 3.63 10.47 -32.18
N GLY A 245 3.82 10.05 -30.92
CA GLY A 245 4.78 9.02 -30.52
C GLY A 245 6.19 9.54 -30.22
N SER A 246 6.52 10.77 -30.63
CA SER A 246 7.76 11.47 -30.26
C SER A 246 7.53 12.58 -29.24
N HIS A 247 6.31 13.10 -29.18
CA HIS A 247 5.85 14.07 -28.19
C HIS A 247 4.82 13.47 -27.24
N GLY A 248 4.76 14.01 -26.03
CA GLY A 248 3.84 13.59 -25.00
C GLY A 248 3.99 14.40 -23.72
N ILE A 249 3.18 14.07 -22.73
CA ILE A 249 3.21 14.72 -21.42
C ILE A 249 3.80 13.74 -20.43
N VAL A 250 4.66 14.23 -19.56
CA VAL A 250 5.18 13.47 -18.43
C VAL A 250 4.62 14.07 -17.15
N VAL A 251 3.86 13.28 -16.41
CA VAL A 251 3.38 13.63 -15.07
C VAL A 251 4.45 13.24 -14.06
N ARG A 252 4.96 14.23 -13.33
CA ARG A 252 6.01 14.04 -12.32
C ARG A 252 5.40 14.29 -10.95
N TYR A 253 5.53 13.33 -10.04
CA TYR A 253 4.94 13.43 -8.69
C TYR A 253 5.72 12.61 -7.66
N ARG A 254 5.41 12.77 -6.38
CA ARG A 254 6.03 12.00 -5.31
C ARG A 254 5.03 11.71 -4.21
N MET A 255 5.16 10.53 -3.60
CA MET A 255 4.32 10.10 -2.50
C MET A 255 4.99 10.43 -1.17
N ALA A 256 4.38 11.30 -0.37
CA ALA A 256 4.82 11.62 0.99
C ALA A 256 4.47 10.48 1.97
N PHE A 257 3.35 9.80 1.71
CA PHE A 257 2.85 8.69 2.50
C PHE A 257 2.33 7.56 1.59
N GLY A 258 2.16 6.35 2.14
CA GLY A 258 1.59 5.24 1.37
C GLY A 258 0.10 5.44 1.11
N SER A 259 -0.38 4.98 -0.04
CA SER A 259 -1.80 5.02 -0.42
C SER A 259 -2.30 3.64 -0.81
N PRO A 260 -3.46 3.19 -0.26
CA PRO A 260 -4.09 1.95 -0.68
C PRO A 260 -4.64 2.02 -2.11
N TYR A 261 -4.86 3.22 -2.67
CA TYR A 261 -5.33 3.34 -4.04
C TYR A 261 -4.96 4.70 -4.63
N MET A 262 -4.36 4.71 -5.82
CA MET A 262 -3.96 5.91 -6.52
C MET A 262 -4.22 5.78 -8.02
N ARG A 263 -4.63 6.89 -8.66
CA ARG A 263 -4.60 7.01 -10.12
C ARG A 263 -4.54 8.46 -10.60
N ALA A 264 -4.35 8.63 -11.91
CA ALA A 264 -4.48 9.90 -12.59
C ALA A 264 -5.63 9.86 -13.61
N ASP A 265 -6.49 10.88 -13.60
CA ASP A 265 -7.64 11.06 -14.48
C ASP A 265 -7.47 12.34 -15.33
N VAL A 266 -8.10 12.38 -16.50
CA VAL A 266 -8.21 13.58 -17.35
C VAL A 266 -9.58 14.21 -17.15
N ILE A 267 -9.62 15.52 -16.96
CA ILE A 267 -10.85 16.32 -16.85
C ILE A 267 -10.81 17.52 -17.80
N SER A 268 -11.98 18.11 -18.06
CA SER A 268 -12.08 19.34 -18.87
C SER A 268 -11.32 20.50 -18.23
N ALA A 269 -10.71 21.38 -19.03
CA ALA A 269 -10.05 22.59 -18.52
C ALA A 269 -10.98 23.51 -17.71
N ASN A 270 -12.26 23.54 -18.06
CA ASN A 270 -13.27 24.36 -17.40
C ASN A 270 -13.82 23.71 -16.12
N ALA A 271 -13.38 22.50 -15.79
CA ALA A 271 -13.80 21.82 -14.58
C ALA A 271 -13.24 22.53 -13.33
N THR A 272 -14.13 22.74 -12.37
CA THR A 272 -13.84 23.29 -11.05
C THR A 272 -14.28 22.26 -10.02
N LEU A 273 -13.35 21.78 -9.21
CA LEU A 273 -13.66 20.84 -8.13
C LEU A 273 -14.49 21.58 -7.09
N VAL A 274 -15.65 21.04 -6.75
CA VAL A 274 -16.48 21.54 -5.66
C VAL A 274 -16.28 20.62 -4.46
N SER A 275 -16.08 21.22 -3.28
CA SER A 275 -16.15 20.47 -2.04
C SER A 275 -17.57 19.94 -1.89
N GLU A 276 -17.81 18.70 -2.30
CA GLU A 276 -19.06 18.03 -1.97
C GLU A 276 -19.11 17.89 -0.45
N SER A 277 -20.23 18.32 0.16
CA SER A 277 -20.59 17.82 1.49
C SER A 277 -20.52 16.30 1.43
N PRO A 278 -20.05 15.61 2.48
CA PRO A 278 -19.95 14.16 2.46
C PRO A 278 -21.30 13.61 2.00
N SER A 279 -21.32 13.05 0.78
CA SER A 279 -22.51 12.35 0.33
C SER A 279 -22.81 11.33 1.41
N VAL A 280 -24.09 11.19 1.78
CA VAL A 280 -24.52 10.08 2.64
C VAL A 280 -24.43 8.83 1.77
N ALA A 281 -23.21 8.45 1.39
CA ALA A 281 -22.94 7.11 0.93
C ALA A 281 -23.41 6.24 2.09
N SER A 282 -24.44 5.41 1.83
CA SER A 282 -24.82 4.31 2.70
C SER A 282 -23.53 3.70 3.25
N MET A 283 -23.44 3.44 4.56
CA MET A 283 -22.29 2.77 5.19
C MET A 283 -22.03 1.44 4.47
N GLN A 284 -21.33 1.50 3.35
CA GLN A 284 -20.87 0.35 2.60
C GLN A 284 -19.61 -0.09 3.32
N ALA A 285 -19.54 -1.38 3.62
CA ALA A 285 -18.30 -1.98 4.07
C ALA A 285 -17.17 -1.55 3.10
N MET A 286 -16.01 -1.19 3.64
CA MET A 286 -14.87 -0.87 2.79
C MET A 286 -14.67 -2.03 1.80
N PRO A 287 -14.61 -1.75 0.48
CA PRO A 287 -14.36 -2.80 -0.49
C PRO A 287 -12.97 -3.38 -0.25
N ASP A 288 -12.80 -4.67 -0.57
CA ASP A 288 -11.46 -5.25 -0.65
C ASP A 288 -10.72 -4.61 -1.83
N ILE A 289 -9.77 -3.72 -1.52
CA ILE A 289 -8.89 -3.08 -2.50
C ILE A 289 -7.75 -4.07 -2.81
N GLY A 290 -8.12 -5.18 -3.44
CA GLY A 290 -7.18 -6.18 -3.93
C GLY A 290 -6.43 -5.72 -5.18
N ALA A 291 -5.48 -6.54 -5.66
CA ALA A 291 -4.61 -6.23 -6.80
C ALA A 291 -5.36 -5.88 -8.11
N ASN A 292 -6.61 -6.32 -8.25
CA ASN A 292 -7.44 -6.11 -9.44
C ASN A 292 -8.50 -5.02 -9.27
N PHE A 293 -8.49 -4.28 -8.16
CA PHE A 293 -9.47 -3.23 -7.92
C PHE A 293 -9.32 -2.09 -8.94
N THR A 294 -10.43 -1.73 -9.58
CA THR A 294 -10.52 -0.57 -10.46
C THR A 294 -11.74 0.25 -10.05
N LEU A 295 -11.53 1.52 -9.70
CA LEU A 295 -12.64 2.39 -9.32
C LEU A 295 -13.41 2.84 -10.57
N SER A 296 -14.49 2.16 -10.93
CA SER A 296 -15.36 2.58 -12.04
C SER A 296 -16.30 3.73 -11.63
N LYS A 297 -15.73 4.88 -11.25
CA LYS A 297 -16.45 6.12 -10.95
C LYS A 297 -16.28 7.08 -12.12
N GLY A 298 -17.40 7.64 -12.63
CA GLY A 298 -17.42 8.60 -13.74
C GLY A 298 -17.31 10.07 -13.33
N SER A 299 -17.30 10.36 -12.04
CA SER A 299 -17.15 11.71 -11.49
C SER A 299 -16.23 11.73 -10.27
N PHE A 300 -15.75 12.92 -9.90
CA PHE A 300 -15.03 13.18 -8.67
C PHE A 300 -15.28 14.62 -8.23
N MET A 301 -15.71 14.88 -7.00
CA MET A 301 -15.93 16.24 -6.46
C MET A 301 -16.73 17.14 -7.42
N GLY A 302 -17.87 16.64 -7.91
CA GLY A 302 -18.76 17.34 -8.84
C GLY A 302 -18.28 17.45 -10.30
N VAL A 303 -17.09 16.95 -10.66
CA VAL A 303 -16.59 17.01 -12.05
C VAL A 303 -16.69 15.65 -12.74
N ASN A 304 -17.10 15.66 -14.01
CA ASN A 304 -17.08 14.47 -14.86
C ASN A 304 -15.65 14.11 -15.25
N LEU A 305 -15.29 12.84 -15.06
CA LEU A 305 -14.01 12.29 -15.52
C LEU A 305 -14.13 11.93 -17.00
N ILE A 306 -13.20 12.43 -17.82
CA ILE A 306 -13.15 12.08 -19.25
C ILE A 306 -12.60 10.66 -19.39
N GLY A 307 -11.59 10.32 -18.59
CA GLY A 307 -11.04 8.98 -18.51
C GLY A 307 -9.75 8.93 -17.71
N MET A 308 -9.34 7.71 -17.35
CA MET A 308 -8.13 7.44 -16.61
C MET A 308 -6.92 7.42 -17.55
N ILE A 309 -5.77 7.95 -17.10
CA ILE A 309 -4.49 7.78 -17.80
C ILE A 309 -4.05 6.30 -17.67
N PRO A 310 -3.80 5.58 -18.78
CA PRO A 310 -3.35 4.19 -18.74
C PRO A 310 -2.11 4.03 -17.86
N THR A 311 -1.97 2.88 -17.20
CA THR A 311 -0.88 2.53 -16.26
C THR A 311 -0.80 3.36 -14.97
N SER A 312 -1.65 4.38 -14.79
CA SER A 312 -1.68 5.17 -13.55
C SER A 312 -2.40 4.48 -12.39
N ASN A 313 -3.23 3.45 -12.66
CA ASN A 313 -3.99 2.73 -11.65
C ASN A 313 -3.06 1.90 -10.74
N SER A 314 -3.07 2.18 -9.45
CA SER A 314 -2.34 1.41 -8.45
C SER A 314 -3.21 1.15 -7.23
N THR A 315 -3.31 -0.11 -6.83
CA THR A 315 -4.00 -0.58 -5.61
C THR A 315 -3.03 -0.78 -4.44
N TYR A 316 -1.79 -0.32 -4.61
CA TYR A 316 -0.76 -0.27 -3.58
C TYR A 316 0.32 0.72 -4.03
N ALA A 317 0.17 1.99 -3.66
CA ALA A 317 1.15 3.03 -3.98
C ALA A 317 2.04 3.27 -2.76
N PRO A 318 3.30 2.78 -2.76
CA PRO A 318 4.21 3.00 -1.66
C PRO A 318 4.62 4.47 -1.57
N ARG A 319 5.06 4.90 -0.37
CA ARG A 319 5.75 6.19 -0.23
C ARG A 319 7.03 6.19 -1.06
N THR A 320 7.39 7.34 -1.62
CA THR A 320 8.61 7.51 -2.41
C THR A 320 9.74 7.99 -1.51
N VAL A 321 10.95 7.47 -1.71
CA VAL A 321 12.15 8.03 -1.04
C VAL A 321 12.36 9.49 -1.45
N SER A 322 12.98 10.31 -0.60
CA SER A 322 13.08 11.76 -0.84
C SER A 322 13.91 12.14 -2.07
N THR A 323 14.79 11.24 -2.50
CA THR A 323 15.70 11.43 -3.64
C THR A 323 15.13 10.92 -4.96
N ASP A 324 13.86 10.51 -4.99
CA ASP A 324 13.22 9.96 -6.18
C ASP A 324 11.93 10.72 -6.52
N THR A 325 11.63 10.81 -7.81
CA THR A 325 10.41 11.42 -8.36
C THR A 325 9.78 10.41 -9.31
N VAL A 326 8.50 10.11 -9.10
CA VAL A 326 7.76 9.21 -9.97
C VAL A 326 7.51 9.90 -11.31
N VAL A 327 7.79 9.16 -12.39
CA VAL A 327 7.65 9.61 -13.77
C VAL A 327 6.57 8.77 -14.45
N LEU A 328 5.45 9.40 -14.80
CA LEU A 328 4.34 8.78 -15.53
C LEU A 328 4.24 9.42 -16.92
N PRO A 329 4.82 8.81 -17.97
CA PRO A 329 4.64 9.27 -19.33
C PRO A 329 3.21 9.02 -19.81
N TRP A 330 2.68 9.96 -20.59
CA TRP A 330 1.34 9.90 -21.13
C TRP A 330 1.31 10.34 -22.60
N THR A 331 0.76 9.46 -23.42
CA THR A 331 0.68 9.59 -24.89
C THR A 331 -0.70 10.03 -25.37
N GLY A 332 -1.49 10.68 -24.50
CA GLY A 332 -2.80 11.23 -24.85
C GLY A 332 -3.93 10.22 -24.89
N THR A 333 -3.66 8.94 -24.67
CA THR A 333 -4.71 7.91 -24.59
C THR A 333 -5.35 7.88 -23.20
N ILE A 334 -6.65 7.64 -23.12
CA ILE A 334 -7.41 7.49 -21.87
C ILE A 334 -8.23 6.21 -21.89
N ILE A 335 -8.50 5.64 -20.72
CA ILE A 335 -9.51 4.61 -20.51
C ILE A 335 -10.80 5.30 -20.03
N PRO A 336 -11.89 5.33 -20.83
CA PRO A 336 -13.14 5.98 -20.44
C PRO A 336 -13.75 5.38 -19.16
N PRO A 337 -14.56 6.14 -18.40
CA PRO A 337 -15.29 5.58 -17.27
C PRO A 337 -16.15 4.39 -17.66
N GLY A 338 -16.11 3.32 -16.87
CA GLY A 338 -16.82 2.06 -17.17
C GLY A 338 -16.01 1.06 -17.99
N GLU A 339 -14.94 1.50 -18.64
CA GLU A 339 -14.04 0.64 -19.41
C GLU A 339 -12.83 0.20 -18.58
N THR A 340 -12.28 -0.97 -18.89
CA THR A 340 -11.08 -1.52 -18.21
C THR A 340 -9.85 -1.63 -19.10
N GLN A 341 -10.03 -1.69 -20.43
CA GLN A 341 -8.95 -1.88 -21.39
C GLN A 341 -9.06 -1.02 -22.66
N ALA A 342 -10.23 -0.47 -22.97
CA ALA A 342 -10.42 0.36 -24.16
C ALA A 342 -9.71 1.71 -23.97
N ALA A 343 -8.58 1.90 -24.67
CA ALA A 343 -7.84 3.16 -24.67
C ALA A 343 -8.18 3.96 -25.93
N VAL A 344 -8.66 5.19 -25.76
CA VAL A 344 -8.97 6.13 -26.86
C VAL A 344 -8.07 7.36 -26.79
N LEU A 345 -7.62 7.86 -27.94
CA LEU A 345 -6.85 9.10 -28.00
C LEU A 345 -7.78 10.28 -27.70
N ILE A 346 -7.37 11.18 -26.80
CA ILE A 346 -8.14 12.39 -26.54
C ILE A 346 -8.15 13.32 -27.76
N PRO A 347 -9.28 13.97 -28.07
CA PRO A 347 -9.33 14.92 -29.17
C PRO A 347 -8.58 16.22 -28.82
N SER A 348 -8.29 17.03 -29.84
CA SER A 348 -7.77 18.38 -29.67
C SER A 348 -8.66 19.18 -28.71
N GLY A 349 -8.06 19.92 -27.79
CA GLY A 349 -8.82 20.66 -26.78
C GLY A 349 -7.99 21.07 -25.59
N TYR A 350 -8.67 21.53 -24.54
CA TYR A 350 -8.07 22.00 -23.30
C TYR A 350 -8.47 21.11 -22.14
N TYR A 351 -7.50 20.63 -21.38
CA TYR A 351 -7.71 19.65 -20.31
C TYR A 351 -6.92 19.99 -19.04
N LYS A 352 -7.21 19.27 -17.96
CA LYS A 352 -6.35 19.18 -16.77
C LYS A 352 -6.14 17.72 -16.41
N ILE A 353 -5.03 17.42 -15.76
CA ILE A 353 -4.72 16.12 -15.16
C ILE A 353 -5.00 16.19 -13.67
N LEU A 354 -5.78 15.24 -13.18
CA LEU A 354 -6.19 15.09 -11.79
C LEU A 354 -5.52 13.84 -11.21
N ILE A 355 -4.56 14.01 -10.31
CA ILE A 355 -3.99 12.92 -9.52
C ILE A 355 -4.84 12.75 -8.27
N ARG A 356 -5.21 11.51 -7.93
CA ARG A 356 -5.94 11.19 -6.71
C ARG A 356 -5.30 10.02 -6.00
N ALA A 357 -5.06 10.17 -4.72
CA ALA A 357 -4.50 9.15 -3.85
C ALA A 357 -5.37 9.02 -2.59
N LEU A 358 -5.93 7.84 -2.38
CA LEU A 358 -6.77 7.54 -1.24
C LEU A 358 -5.94 7.65 0.04
N ARG A 359 -6.44 8.36 1.05
CA ARG A 359 -5.78 8.41 2.35
C ARG A 359 -5.91 7.07 3.06
N VAL A 360 -4.98 6.75 3.96
CA VAL A 360 -5.07 5.52 4.76
C VAL A 360 -6.38 5.53 5.56
N ASN A 361 -7.05 4.38 5.61
CA ASN A 361 -8.41 4.21 6.17
C ASN A 361 -9.51 5.01 5.45
N GLY A 362 -9.24 5.55 4.26
CA GLY A 362 -10.22 6.22 3.42
C GLY A 362 -11.13 5.23 2.68
N ASN A 363 -12.37 5.65 2.41
CA ASN A 363 -13.32 4.93 1.57
C ASN A 363 -13.17 5.39 0.10
N PRO A 364 -12.86 4.50 -0.86
CA PRO A 364 -12.66 4.86 -2.26
C PRO A 364 -13.92 5.44 -2.95
N PHE A 365 -15.10 5.30 -2.35
CA PHE A 365 -16.35 5.86 -2.87
C PHE A 365 -16.66 7.27 -2.33
N VAL A 366 -15.90 7.75 -1.35
CA VAL A 366 -16.05 9.08 -0.74
C VAL A 366 -14.92 9.98 -1.23
N ASP A 367 -15.25 10.99 -2.04
CA ASP A 367 -14.22 11.82 -2.67
C ASP A 367 -13.37 12.62 -1.68
N ALA A 368 -13.98 13.05 -0.56
CA ALA A 368 -13.28 13.75 0.52
C ALA A 368 -12.16 12.91 1.15
N ASP A 369 -12.18 11.59 0.99
CA ASP A 369 -11.16 10.68 1.53
C ASP A 369 -9.89 10.61 0.67
N PHE A 370 -9.88 11.27 -0.48
CA PHE A 370 -8.72 11.38 -1.35
C PHE A 370 -7.91 12.63 -1.07
N ASP A 371 -6.59 12.48 -1.06
CA ASP A 371 -5.68 13.56 -1.39
C ASP A 371 -5.58 13.69 -2.90
N TYR A 372 -5.47 14.91 -3.40
CA TYR A 372 -5.48 15.13 -4.84
C TYR A 372 -4.60 16.31 -5.24
N TRP A 373 -4.20 16.30 -6.51
CA TRP A 373 -3.54 17.41 -7.18
C TRP A 373 -4.16 17.62 -8.55
N LEU A 374 -4.32 18.88 -8.92
CA LEU A 374 -4.86 19.28 -10.22
C LEU A 374 -3.81 20.08 -10.99
N SER A 375 -3.53 19.68 -12.23
CA SER A 375 -2.56 20.36 -13.06
C SER A 375 -3.03 21.75 -13.53
N PRO A 376 -2.11 22.62 -13.96
CA PRO A 376 -2.44 23.70 -14.88
C PRO A 376 -3.15 23.19 -16.13
N VAL A 377 -3.83 24.09 -16.85
CA VAL A 377 -4.49 23.75 -18.12
C VAL A 377 -3.43 23.35 -19.15
N ILE A 378 -3.67 22.21 -19.81
CA ILE A 378 -2.91 21.75 -20.97
C ILE A 378 -3.73 21.99 -22.24
N SER A 379 -3.03 22.33 -23.33
CA SER A 379 -3.62 22.42 -24.66
C SER A 379 -3.12 21.24 -25.49
N VAL A 380 -4.03 20.55 -26.17
CA VAL A 380 -3.73 19.41 -27.03
C VAL A 380 -4.03 19.80 -28.47
N ALA A 381 -3.01 19.69 -29.33
CA ALA A 381 -3.13 19.87 -30.76
C ALA A 381 -3.32 18.51 -31.45
N GLY A 382 -4.19 18.48 -32.46
CA GLY A 382 -4.48 17.25 -33.20
C GLY A 382 -3.64 17.07 -34.46
N ALA A 383 -3.51 15.82 -34.90
CA ALA A 383 -3.35 15.52 -36.32
C ALA A 383 -4.68 15.81 -37.03
N ALA A 384 -4.62 16.37 -38.25
CA ALA A 384 -5.82 16.63 -39.04
C ALA A 384 -6.71 15.38 -39.12
N LEU A 385 -8.01 15.55 -38.88
CA LEU A 385 -9.02 14.55 -39.20
C LEU A 385 -8.73 14.05 -40.62
N ARG A 386 -8.41 12.75 -40.78
CA ARG A 386 -8.54 12.13 -42.11
C ARG A 386 -10.02 12.22 -42.44
N GLN A 387 -10.39 13.25 -43.20
CA GLN A 387 -11.71 13.37 -43.79
C GLN A 387 -11.96 12.08 -44.58
N GLN A 388 -12.92 11.28 -44.13
CA GLN A 388 -13.57 10.34 -45.03
C GLN A 388 -14.15 11.14 -46.22
N PRO A 389 -14.22 10.56 -47.43
CA PRO A 389 -14.70 11.27 -48.60
C PRO A 389 -16.10 11.84 -48.35
N ASN A 390 -16.28 13.14 -48.60
CA ASN A 390 -17.55 13.85 -48.48
C ASN A 390 -18.70 13.07 -49.15
N PRO A 391 -19.87 12.94 -48.52
CA PRO A 391 -21.11 12.69 -49.23
C PRO A 391 -21.46 13.94 -50.06
N GLN A 392 -21.65 13.77 -51.37
CA GLN A 392 -22.22 14.81 -52.22
C GLN A 392 -23.67 15.11 -51.81
N SER A 393 -24.00 16.40 -51.67
CA SER A 393 -25.38 16.88 -51.48
C SER A 393 -26.13 17.01 -52.81
N PRO A 394 -27.47 16.87 -52.80
CA PRO A 394 -28.27 16.59 -54.00
C PRO A 394 -28.76 17.86 -54.71
N ASN A 395 -28.86 17.84 -56.05
CA ASN A 395 -30.03 18.39 -56.73
C ASN A 395 -30.22 18.03 -58.23
N SER A 396 -31.51 17.86 -58.54
CA SER A 396 -32.24 18.11 -59.79
C SER A 396 -32.48 16.98 -60.82
N GLN A 397 -33.72 16.50 -60.75
CA GLN A 397 -34.68 16.02 -61.77
C GLN A 397 -34.20 15.39 -63.08
N GLY A 398 -34.71 14.18 -63.33
CA GLY A 398 -34.80 13.54 -64.64
C GLY A 398 -35.68 12.29 -64.58
N SER A 399 -36.84 12.35 -65.23
CA SER A 399 -37.91 11.36 -65.30
C SER A 399 -37.48 9.93 -65.70
N SER A 400 -38.08 8.90 -65.08
CA SER A 400 -39.00 7.95 -65.73
C SER A 400 -39.06 6.56 -65.05
N ARG A 401 -40.31 6.11 -64.84
CA ARG A 401 -40.86 4.74 -64.81
C ARG A 401 -40.25 3.67 -63.88
N SER A 402 -41.04 3.27 -62.88
CA SER A 402 -40.98 1.95 -62.22
C SER A 402 -41.71 0.87 -63.04
N PRO A 403 -41.29 -0.40 -62.92
CA PRO A 403 -42.19 -1.47 -62.49
C PRO A 403 -41.59 -2.37 -61.38
N PRO A 404 -42.38 -3.27 -60.76
CA PRO A 404 -42.38 -3.47 -59.31
C PRO A 404 -41.59 -4.67 -58.79
N ALA A 405 -41.37 -4.68 -57.48
CA ALA A 405 -40.86 -5.81 -56.70
C ALA A 405 -41.85 -6.99 -56.66
N PRO A 406 -41.35 -8.20 -56.35
CA PRO A 406 -42.12 -9.17 -55.58
C PRO A 406 -41.49 -9.44 -54.20
N LEU A 407 -42.38 -9.54 -53.21
CA LEU A 407 -42.19 -10.25 -51.94
C LEU A 407 -41.89 -11.73 -52.21
N ASP A 408 -41.00 -12.37 -51.44
CA ASP A 408 -41.36 -13.29 -50.34
C ASP A 408 -40.17 -14.14 -49.85
N ASN A 409 -40.33 -14.67 -48.62
CA ASN A 409 -39.65 -15.81 -47.99
C ASN A 409 -38.44 -15.54 -47.06
N GLN A 410 -38.74 -15.53 -45.75
CA GLN A 410 -37.97 -16.28 -44.73
C GLN A 410 -38.25 -17.79 -44.86
N PRO A 411 -37.64 -18.72 -44.07
CA PRO A 411 -36.49 -18.64 -43.16
C PRO A 411 -35.43 -19.75 -43.43
N GLN A 412 -34.24 -19.69 -42.81
CA GLN A 412 -33.64 -20.90 -42.22
C GLN A 412 -32.48 -20.62 -41.25
N LEU A 413 -32.65 -21.16 -40.04
CA LEU A 413 -31.64 -21.35 -39.00
C LEU A 413 -30.64 -22.41 -39.44
N GLY A 414 -29.34 -22.11 -39.33
CA GLY A 414 -28.23 -23.04 -39.51
C GLY A 414 -27.26 -22.97 -38.32
N PRO A 415 -26.55 -24.05 -37.99
CA PRO A 415 -26.11 -24.36 -36.64
C PRO A 415 -24.83 -23.66 -36.19
N VAL A 416 -24.76 -23.50 -34.86
CA VAL A 416 -23.64 -23.06 -34.04
C VAL A 416 -22.41 -23.95 -34.28
N ASN A 417 -21.27 -23.33 -34.60
CA ASN A 417 -19.96 -23.99 -34.57
C ASN A 417 -19.02 -23.22 -33.62
N TYR A 418 -18.68 -23.86 -32.50
CA TYR A 418 -17.60 -23.45 -31.60
C TYR A 418 -16.26 -23.89 -32.20
N PRO A 419 -15.24 -23.01 -32.29
CA PRO A 419 -13.87 -23.45 -32.52
C PRO A 419 -13.20 -23.91 -31.21
N PRO A 420 -12.16 -24.77 -31.29
CA PRO A 420 -11.64 -25.53 -30.16
C PRO A 420 -10.73 -24.70 -29.24
N THR A 421 -10.77 -25.04 -27.96
CA THR A 421 -9.85 -24.65 -26.89
C THR A 421 -8.38 -24.82 -27.30
N ALA A 422 -7.65 -23.71 -27.41
CA ALA A 422 -6.20 -23.70 -27.42
C ALA A 422 -5.67 -23.58 -25.99
N ALA A 423 -4.83 -24.53 -25.59
CA ALA A 423 -4.07 -24.51 -24.34
C ALA A 423 -3.17 -23.26 -24.26
N PRO A 424 -2.97 -22.67 -23.07
CA PRO A 424 -2.14 -21.47 -22.93
C PRO A 424 -0.67 -21.80 -23.17
N ALA A 425 -0.10 -21.20 -24.22
CA ALA A 425 1.33 -21.16 -24.45
C ALA A 425 2.00 -20.29 -23.39
N TYR A 426 2.87 -20.90 -22.60
CA TYR A 426 3.80 -20.24 -21.69
C TYR A 426 4.81 -19.44 -22.52
N TYR A 427 4.75 -18.11 -22.46
CA TYR A 427 5.84 -17.24 -22.89
C TYR A 427 6.34 -16.43 -21.68
N PRO A 428 7.66 -16.47 -21.37
CA PRO A 428 8.23 -15.79 -20.23
C PRO A 428 8.27 -14.27 -20.47
N SER A 429 7.66 -13.52 -19.56
CA SER A 429 7.80 -12.07 -19.45
C SER A 429 9.26 -11.72 -19.13
N GLY A 430 10.01 -11.35 -20.16
CA GLY A 430 11.35 -10.79 -20.04
C GLY A 430 11.33 -9.28 -19.79
N LEU A 431 12.27 -8.87 -18.92
CA LEU A 431 12.85 -7.52 -18.80
C LEU A 431 12.03 -6.46 -18.05
N GLY A 432 11.73 -6.76 -16.78
CA GLY A 432 11.65 -5.73 -15.73
C GLY A 432 13.06 -5.41 -15.23
N SER A 433 13.51 -4.19 -15.48
CA SER A 433 14.80 -3.65 -15.04
C SER A 433 14.92 -3.68 -13.50
N THR A 434 15.65 -4.67 -12.97
CA THR A 434 16.12 -4.70 -11.59
C THR A 434 17.26 -3.69 -11.41
N TYR A 435 16.97 -2.52 -10.86
CA TYR A 435 18.01 -1.61 -10.36
C TYR A 435 18.13 -1.73 -8.84
N TYR A 436 19.23 -2.31 -8.40
CA TYR A 436 19.68 -2.32 -7.01
C TYR A 436 20.02 -0.89 -6.55
N PRO A 437 19.56 -0.42 -5.39
CA PRO A 437 20.14 0.77 -4.77
C PRO A 437 21.55 0.42 -4.26
N ARG A 438 22.54 1.19 -4.72
CA ARG A 438 23.93 1.15 -4.23
C ARG A 438 23.95 1.34 -2.72
N ALA A 439 24.56 0.39 -2.01
CA ALA A 439 24.92 0.54 -0.60
C ALA A 439 25.92 1.70 -0.44
N ILE A 440 25.57 2.67 0.40
CA ILE A 440 26.50 3.70 0.86
C ILE A 440 27.36 3.07 1.96
N SER A 441 28.60 2.73 1.61
CA SER A 441 29.65 2.38 2.56
C SER A 441 30.05 3.63 3.35
N ARG A 442 29.77 3.67 4.65
CA ARG A 442 30.50 4.53 5.59
C ARG A 442 31.62 3.70 6.22
N GLY A 443 32.84 3.92 5.76
CA GLY A 443 34.03 3.41 6.42
C GLY A 443 34.19 4.03 7.81
N ARG A 444 34.37 3.19 8.82
CA ARG A 444 35.09 3.55 10.05
C ARG A 444 36.43 2.84 9.96
N THR A 445 37.50 3.61 9.83
CA THR A 445 38.86 3.18 10.16
C THR A 445 38.94 2.94 11.67
N PHE A 446 39.74 1.92 12.02
CA PHE A 446 40.05 1.50 13.39
C PHE A 446 40.58 2.63 14.27
#